data_AF-A0A7G8IZN0-F1
#
_entry.id   AF-A0A7G8IZN0-F1
#
_cell.length_a   1.000
_cell.length_b   1.000
_cell.length_c   1.000
_cell.angle_alpha   90.00
_cell.angle_beta   90.00
_cell.angle_gamma   90.00
#
_symmetry.space_group_name_H-M   'P 1'
#
loop_
_entity.id
_entity.type
_entity.pdbx_description
1 polymer ?
#
loop_
_entity_poly.entity_id
_entity_poly.type
_entity_poly.pdbx_seq_one_letter_code
_entity_poly.pdbx_strand_id
1 'polypeptide(L)'
;MERLLDHGSVHTSPGGQYSFRVIGPCCRLYDREELPWPCCRLAWRSKEPSWRRVGRRFVADLGSRRCPSYSVELLQPGSRPTVTVLTLFPMRFTAEMQEWWYSRRPRSMDPGNLAP
;
A
#
# COMPACT_ATOMS: atom_id res chain seq x y z
N MET A 1 -4.87 19.77 -4.63
CA MET A 1 -4.71 18.56 -5.46
C MET A 1 -3.60 17.73 -4.86
N GLU A 2 -3.93 16.57 -4.31
CA GLU A 2 -2.92 15.63 -3.81
C GLU A 2 -2.30 14.94 -5.03
N ARG A 3 -1.02 15.22 -5.32
CA ARG A 3 -0.35 14.73 -6.51
C ARG A 3 0.40 13.45 -6.14
N LEU A 4 0.00 12.34 -6.77
CA LEU A 4 0.77 11.09 -6.71
C LEU A 4 2.19 11.36 -7.21
N LEU A 5 3.16 10.62 -6.69
CA LEU A 5 4.54 10.77 -7.13
C LEU A 5 4.69 10.23 -8.55
N ASP A 6 5.30 11.03 -9.41
CA ASP A 6 5.49 10.71 -10.82
C ASP A 6 6.53 9.58 -10.98
N HIS A 7 6.34 8.71 -11.99
CA HIS A 7 7.32 7.68 -12.34
C HIS A 7 8.70 8.29 -12.60
N GLY A 8 9.76 7.64 -12.12
CA GLY A 8 11.15 8.05 -12.27
C GLY A 8 11.58 9.18 -11.33
N SER A 9 10.65 9.84 -10.62
CA SER A 9 10.98 10.89 -9.67
C SER A 9 11.75 10.33 -8.46
N VAL A 10 12.72 11.11 -7.97
CA VAL A 10 13.57 10.74 -6.82
C VAL A 10 13.16 11.57 -5.62
N HIS A 11 12.93 10.90 -4.49
CA HIS A 11 12.50 11.51 -3.24
C HIS A 11 13.34 11.00 -2.08
N THR A 12 13.38 11.80 -1.03
CA THR A 12 14.03 11.42 0.23
C THR A 12 12.99 10.91 1.20
N SER A 13 13.31 9.88 1.98
CA SER A 13 12.44 9.43 3.05
C SER A 13 12.17 10.54 4.08
N PRO A 14 11.01 10.55 4.76
CA PRO A 14 10.67 11.61 5.72
C PRO A 14 11.69 11.81 6.85
N GLY A 15 12.54 10.81 7.13
CA GLY A 15 13.63 10.88 8.11
C GLY A 15 15.02 11.07 7.53
N GLY A 16 15.16 11.32 6.22
CA GLY A 16 16.47 11.55 5.57
C GLY A 16 17.37 10.32 5.48
N GLN A 17 16.89 9.13 5.85
CA GLN A 17 17.72 7.92 5.98
C GLN A 17 18.11 7.29 4.65
N TYR A 18 17.27 7.47 3.62
CA TYR A 18 17.47 6.90 2.31
C TYR A 18 16.77 7.74 1.24
N SER A 19 17.28 7.66 0.02
CA SER A 19 16.61 8.18 -1.16
C SER A 19 15.96 7.02 -1.92
N PHE A 20 14.88 7.29 -2.63
CA PHE A 20 14.20 6.28 -3.43
C PHE A 20 13.72 6.87 -4.76
N ARG A 21 13.79 6.06 -5.81
CA ARG A 21 13.25 6.36 -7.13
C ARG A 21 11.91 5.66 -7.30
N VAL A 22 10.89 6.40 -7.74
CA VAL A 22 9.54 5.85 -7.93
C VAL A 22 9.49 5.03 -9.21
N ILE A 23 9.09 3.76 -9.11
CA ILE A 23 8.77 2.89 -10.25
C ILE A 23 7.29 3.03 -10.59
N GLY A 24 6.41 3.18 -9.61
CA GLY A 24 5.01 3.48 -9.87
C GLY A 24 4.09 3.27 -8.67
N PRO A 25 2.86 3.79 -8.74
CA PRO A 25 1.83 3.54 -7.74
C PRO A 25 1.48 2.05 -7.68
N CYS A 26 1.26 1.52 -6.48
CA CYS A 26 0.84 0.13 -6.30
C CYS A 26 -0.04 -0.06 -5.07
N CYS A 27 -0.83 -1.14 -5.06
CA CYS A 27 -1.57 -1.59 -3.89
C CYS A 27 -0.93 -2.88 -3.36
N ARG A 28 -0.65 -2.93 -2.06
CA ARG A 28 -0.07 -4.12 -1.43
C ARG A 28 -1.16 -5.08 -0.97
N LEU A 29 -1.05 -6.33 -1.38
CA LEU A 29 -1.82 -7.46 -0.88
C LEU A 29 -0.88 -8.36 -0.09
N TYR A 30 -1.31 -8.84 1.07
CA TYR A 30 -0.66 -9.89 1.83
C TYR A 30 -1.38 -11.20 1.58
N ASP A 31 -0.63 -12.27 1.30
CA ASP A 31 -1.20 -13.60 1.48
C ASP A 31 -1.38 -13.84 2.98
N ARG A 32 -2.58 -14.26 3.38
CA ARG A 32 -2.90 -14.61 4.76
C ARG A 32 -1.91 -15.64 5.32
N GLU A 33 -1.39 -16.53 4.47
CA GLU A 33 -0.43 -17.58 4.88
C GLU A 33 0.97 -17.03 5.20
N GLU A 34 1.33 -15.84 4.68
CA GLU A 34 2.62 -15.19 4.90
C GLU A 34 2.65 -14.27 6.14
N LEU A 35 1.50 -14.06 6.80
CA LEU A 35 1.42 -13.18 7.96
C LEU A 35 1.97 -13.87 9.22
N PRO A 36 2.85 -13.21 10.00
CA PRO A 36 3.46 -13.82 11.18
C PRO A 36 2.42 -14.13 12.26
N TRP A 37 2.43 -15.35 12.79
CA TRP A 37 1.58 -15.80 13.88
C TRP A 37 1.85 -14.98 15.17
N PRO A 38 0.85 -14.48 15.94
CA PRO A 38 -0.59 -14.61 15.83
C PRO A 38 -1.19 -13.36 15.12
N CYS A 39 -1.22 -13.40 13.79
CA CYS A 39 -1.58 -12.30 12.89
C CYS A 39 -2.99 -11.71 13.07
N CYS A 40 -3.86 -12.34 13.87
CA CYS A 40 -5.23 -11.89 14.10
C CYS A 40 -5.41 -11.03 15.37
N ARG A 41 -4.44 -10.99 16.30
CA ARG A 41 -4.66 -10.44 17.65
C ARG A 41 -4.30 -8.95 17.82
N LEU A 42 -3.26 -8.47 17.12
CA LEU A 42 -2.73 -7.09 17.34
C LEU A 42 -3.22 -6.06 16.30
N ALA A 43 -3.44 -6.45 15.04
CA ALA A 43 -3.87 -5.54 13.99
C ALA A 43 -5.41 -5.41 13.88
N TRP A 44 -6.14 -6.47 14.24
CA TRP A 44 -7.59 -6.51 14.20
C TRP A 44 -8.08 -6.32 15.63
N ARG A 45 -8.54 -5.12 15.97
CA ARG A 45 -9.19 -4.83 17.26
C ARG A 45 -10.57 -5.53 17.40
N SER A 46 -10.72 -6.75 16.89
CA SER A 46 -11.98 -7.50 16.77
C SER A 46 -11.79 -9.01 16.98
N LYS A 47 -12.91 -9.75 17.04
CA LYS A 47 -12.96 -11.17 17.39
C LYS A 47 -12.20 -12.04 16.37
N GLU A 48 -11.40 -12.98 16.88
CA GLU A 48 -10.59 -13.91 16.10
C GLU A 48 -11.45 -14.61 15.03
N PRO A 49 -11.02 -14.66 13.76
CA PRO A 49 -11.69 -15.48 12.76
C PRO A 49 -11.56 -16.92 13.22
N SER A 50 -12.68 -17.62 13.40
CA SER A 50 -12.63 -19.06 13.70
C SER A 50 -11.79 -19.76 12.63
N TRP A 51 -11.09 -20.83 13.01
CA TRP A 51 -10.27 -21.66 12.10
C TRP A 51 -11.07 -22.22 10.91
N ARG A 52 -12.41 -22.17 11.01
CA ARG A 52 -13.37 -22.53 9.96
C ARG A 52 -13.75 -21.37 9.03
N ARG A 53 -13.35 -20.13 9.32
CA ARG A 53 -13.66 -18.94 8.52
C ARG A 53 -12.70 -18.90 7.33
N VAL A 54 -13.14 -19.48 6.22
CA VAL A 54 -12.49 -19.32 4.91
C VAL A 54 -12.67 -17.86 4.47
N GLY A 55 -11.80 -16.97 4.98
CA GLY A 55 -11.68 -15.60 4.50
C GLY A 55 -10.98 -15.53 3.14
N ARG A 56 -10.87 -14.33 2.58
CA ARG A 56 -10.09 -14.11 1.36
C ARG A 56 -8.62 -14.42 1.62
N ARG A 57 -7.98 -15.18 0.71
CA ARG A 57 -6.56 -15.52 0.78
C ARG A 57 -5.68 -14.28 0.77
N PHE A 58 -5.97 -13.35 -0.13
CA PHE A 58 -5.28 -12.07 -0.20
C PHE A 58 -6.02 -11.01 0.63
N VAL A 59 -5.30 -10.41 1.57
CA VAL A 59 -5.77 -9.33 2.44
C VAL A 59 -5.00 -8.07 2.09
N ALA A 60 -5.71 -7.01 1.73
CA ALA A 60 -5.03 -5.76 1.41
C ALA A 60 -4.40 -5.12 2.64
N ASP A 61 -3.28 -4.44 2.40
CA ASP A 61 -2.63 -3.64 3.43
C ASP A 61 -3.55 -2.50 3.90
N LEU A 62 -3.77 -2.45 5.22
CA LEU A 62 -4.56 -1.39 5.85
C LEU A 62 -3.88 -0.03 5.71
N GLY A 63 -2.54 -0.01 5.62
CA GLY A 63 -1.75 1.18 5.32
C GLY A 63 -2.02 1.70 3.92
N SER A 64 -1.83 0.85 2.91
CA SER A 64 -2.09 1.17 1.49
C SER A 64 -3.52 1.59 1.19
N ARG A 65 -4.50 1.24 2.04
CA ARG A 65 -5.86 1.77 1.90
C ARG A 65 -5.93 3.29 2.14
N ARG A 66 -5.20 3.83 3.12
CA ARG A 66 -5.34 5.24 3.55
C ARG A 66 -4.22 6.14 3.07
N CYS A 67 -3.13 5.55 2.62
CA CYS A 67 -1.89 6.22 2.27
C CYS A 67 -1.40 5.71 0.92
N PRO A 68 -0.79 6.58 0.10
CA PRO A 68 -0.23 6.15 -1.16
C PRO A 68 0.93 5.17 -0.93
N SER A 69 0.95 4.14 -1.75
CA SER A 69 2.00 3.13 -1.77
C SER A 69 2.61 3.07 -3.15
N TYR A 70 3.92 2.89 -3.20
CA TYR A 70 4.69 2.90 -4.44
C TYR A 70 5.64 1.72 -4.46
N SER A 71 5.77 1.10 -5.63
CA SER A 71 6.96 0.33 -5.95
C SER A 71 8.08 1.32 -6.19
N VAL A 72 9.19 1.14 -5.49
CA VAL A 72 10.33 2.04 -5.53
C VAL A 72 11.62 1.24 -5.60
N GLU A 73 12.65 1.93 -6.04
CA GLU A 73 14.01 1.47 -5.97
C GLU A 73 14.75 2.29 -4.92
N LEU A 74 15.26 1.64 -3.88
CA LEU A 74 16.06 2.29 -2.85
C LEU A 74 17.44 2.61 -3.41
N LEU A 75 17.80 3.89 -3.32
CA LEU A 75 19.09 4.41 -3.74
C LEU A 75 19.98 4.50 -2.50
N GLN A 76 20.89 3.53 -2.35
CA GLN A 76 21.90 3.52 -1.31
C GLN A 76 23.29 3.71 -1.93
N PRO A 77 24.14 4.62 -1.41
CA PRO A 77 25.50 4.78 -1.90
C PRO A 77 26.29 3.47 -1.78
N GLY A 78 26.89 3.01 -2.88
CA GLY A 78 27.77 1.82 -2.88
C GLY A 78 27.07 0.46 -2.84
N SER A 79 25.74 0.41 -2.80
CA SER A 79 24.96 -0.84 -2.87
C SER A 79 24.20 -0.94 -4.19
N ARG A 80 23.83 -2.17 -4.57
CA ARG A 80 22.92 -2.37 -5.70
C ARG A 80 21.56 -1.79 -5.34
N PRO A 81 20.92 -1.06 -6.27
CA PRO A 81 19.57 -0.57 -6.03
C PRO A 81 18.62 -1.73 -5.72
N THR A 82 17.82 -1.57 -4.66
CA THR A 82 16.93 -2.63 -4.18
C THR A 82 15.48 -2.22 -4.41
N VAL A 83 14.73 -3.04 -5.14
CA VAL A 83 13.31 -2.79 -5.38
C VAL A 83 12.50 -3.23 -4.16
N THR A 84 11.64 -2.34 -3.67
CA THR A 84 10.73 -2.62 -2.55
C THR A 84 9.44 -1.82 -2.68
N VAL A 85 8.48 -2.07 -1.78
CA VAL A 85 7.24 -1.31 -1.69
C VAL A 85 7.32 -0.37 -0.49
N LEU A 86 7.08 0.92 -0.72
CA LEU A 86 6.99 1.93 0.33
C LEU A 86 5.58 2.49 0.44
N THR A 87 5.04 2.49 1.65
CA THR A 87 3.80 3.18 2.02
C THR A 87 4.15 4.50 2.68
N LEU A 88 3.73 5.63 2.10
CA LEU A 88 4.02 6.96 2.65
C LEU A 88 2.99 7.33 3.72
N PHE A 89 3.15 6.80 4.93
CA PHE A 89 2.24 7.05 6.06
C PHE A 89 1.95 8.52 6.41
N PRO A 90 2.87 9.49 6.21
CA PRO A 90 2.58 10.90 6.43
C PRO A 90 1.57 11.48 5.44
N MET A 91 1.40 10.86 4.27
CA MET A 91 0.44 11.27 3.25
C MET A 91 -0.86 10.50 3.43
N ARG A 92 -2.00 11.20 3.42
CA ARG A 92 -3.32 10.63 3.66
C ARG A 92 -4.23 10.99 2.51
N PHE A 93 -4.81 9.96 1.89
CA PHE A 93 -5.78 10.14 0.84
C PHE A 93 -7.03 10.88 1.32
N THR A 94 -7.60 11.68 0.42
CA THR A 94 -8.99 12.13 0.53
C THR A 94 -9.94 10.93 0.45
N ALA A 95 -11.21 11.13 0.87
CA ALA A 95 -12.20 10.05 0.81
C ALA A 95 -12.45 9.55 -0.63
N GLU A 96 -12.43 10.46 -1.60
CA GLU A 96 -12.58 10.18 -3.03
C GLU A 96 -11.38 9.39 -3.57
N MET A 97 -10.15 9.88 -3.34
CA MET A 97 -8.93 9.18 -3.74
C MET A 97 -8.81 7.81 -3.08
N GLN A 98 -9.20 7.68 -1.80
CA GLN A 98 -9.21 6.39 -1.12
C GLN A 98 -10.20 5.41 -1.77
N GLU A 99 -11.38 5.86 -2.19
CA GLU A 99 -12.36 5.01 -2.86
C GLU A 99 -11.87 4.62 -4.26
N TRP A 100 -11.23 5.54 -5.00
CA TRP A 100 -10.60 5.24 -6.29
C TRP A 100 -9.43 4.25 -6.15
N TRP A 101 -8.51 4.52 -5.23
CA TRP A 101 -7.30 3.74 -4.97
C TRP A 101 -7.58 2.36 -4.37
N TYR A 102 -8.55 2.31 -3.46
CA TYR A 102 -8.90 1.11 -2.72
C TYR A 102 -10.42 1.02 -2.52
N SER A 103 -11.12 0.57 -3.55
CA SER A 103 -12.55 0.35 -3.44
C SER A 103 -12.92 -0.99 -2.83
N ARG A 104 -14.00 -0.98 -2.03
CA ARG A 104 -14.74 -2.19 -1.64
C ARG A 104 -16.14 -2.24 -2.26
N ARG A 105 -16.49 -1.26 -3.10
CA ARG A 105 -17.81 -1.08 -3.69
C ARG A 105 -17.79 -1.59 -5.13
N PRO A 106 -18.81 -2.35 -5.57
CA PRO A 106 -18.88 -2.81 -6.95
C PRO A 106 -18.90 -1.68 -8.00
N ARG A 107 -19.43 -0.50 -7.63
CA ARG A 107 -19.51 0.68 -8.53
C ARG A 107 -18.15 1.17 -9.03
N SER A 108 -17.08 0.85 -8.33
CA SER A 108 -15.73 1.33 -8.64
C SER A 108 -15.02 0.42 -9.62
N MET A 109 -15.63 -0.72 -9.96
CA MET A 109 -15.24 -1.59 -11.06
C MET A 109 -15.77 -1.11 -12.41
N ASP A 110 -16.31 0.12 -12.48
CA ASP A 110 -16.68 0.76 -13.73
C ASP A 110 -15.42 0.94 -14.61
N PRO A 111 -15.39 0.40 -15.84
CA PRO A 111 -14.27 0.60 -16.76
C PRO A 111 -13.96 2.07 -17.07
N GLY A 112 -14.92 2.98 -16.90
CA GLY A 112 -14.75 4.42 -17.06
C GLY A 112 -13.98 5.10 -15.92
N ASN A 113 -13.72 4.39 -14.82
CA ASN A 113 -13.05 4.92 -13.62
C ASN A 113 -11.52 4.99 -13.79
N LEU A 114 -11.05 5.74 -14.80
CA LEU A 114 -9.64 5.78 -15.22
C LEU A 114 -8.78 6.74 -14.38
N ALA A 115 -9.40 7.69 -13.69
CA ALA A 115 -8.73 8.70 -12.87
C ALA A 115 -9.59 9.07 -11.64
N PRO A 116 -8.97 9.51 -10.54
CA PRO A 116 -9.66 10.02 -9.36
C PRO A 116 -10.34 11.37 -9.61
#